data_AF-A0A4P2PZT4-F1
#
_entry.id   AF-A0A4P2PZT4-F1
#
_cell.length_a   1.000
_cell.length_b   1.000
_cell.length_c   1.000
_cell.angle_alpha   90.00
_cell.angle_beta   90.00
_cell.angle_gamma   90.00
#
_symmetry.space_group_name_H-M   'P 1'
#
loop_
_entity.id
_entity.type
_entity.pdbx_description
1 polymer ?
#
loop_
_entity_poly.entity_id
_entity_poly.type
_entity_poly.pdbx_seq_one_letter_code
_entity_poly.pdbx_strand_id
1 'polypeptide(L)'
;MSYEESQRRIYDAEAALREGDLHRARVLYREAAELQRAFVNAQPAERVRTKSVFGASAATLFYKAGDLDEAEQLTQTLLTQTWLEQGASVKLRGLLKQIADDRASGAHGAIRQRLRMLGVLGPRPPRSPLFHDVRP
;
A
#
# COMPACT_ATOMS: atom_id res chain seq x y z
N MET A 1 6.04 19.20 -10.61
CA MET A 1 5.23 17.97 -10.59
C MET A 1 4.12 18.19 -9.60
N SER A 2 2.87 18.26 -10.09
CA SER A 2 1.70 18.70 -9.33
C SER A 2 1.04 17.52 -8.62
N TYR A 3 0.50 17.77 -7.43
CA TYR A 3 -0.38 16.83 -6.74
C TYR A 3 -1.56 16.37 -7.61
N GLU A 4 -2.02 17.23 -8.52
CA GLU A 4 -3.07 16.91 -9.49
C GLU A 4 -2.71 15.73 -10.40
N GLU A 5 -1.43 15.60 -10.79
CA GLU A 5 -0.96 14.47 -11.58
C GLU A 5 -1.08 13.17 -10.78
N SER A 6 -0.74 13.21 -9.49
CA SER A 6 -0.94 12.07 -8.59
C SER A 6 -2.42 11.70 -8.49
N GLN A 7 -3.32 12.67 -8.31
CA GLN A 7 -4.76 12.41 -8.25
C GLN A 7 -5.31 11.76 -9.52
N ARG A 8 -4.84 12.20 -10.68
CA ARG A 8 -5.21 11.59 -11.96
C ARG A 8 -4.75 10.14 -12.04
N ARG A 9 -3.50 9.85 -11.65
CA ARG A 9 -2.98 8.47 -11.60
C ARG A 9 -3.76 7.58 -10.62
N ILE A 10 -4.19 8.11 -9.47
CA ILE A 10 -5.05 7.38 -8.53
C ILE A 10 -6.40 7.05 -9.15
N TYR A 11 -7.00 8.02 -9.85
CA TYR A 11 -8.28 7.83 -10.53
C TYR A 11 -8.18 6.74 -11.60
N ASP A 12 -7.14 6.82 -12.44
CA ASP A 12 -6.86 5.83 -13.49
C ASP A 12 -6.55 4.45 -12.89
N ALA A 13 -5.87 4.39 -11.74
CA ALA A 13 -5.58 3.14 -11.03
C ALA A 13 -6.86 2.47 -10.52
N GLU A 14 -7.79 3.23 -9.92
CA GLU A 14 -9.08 2.69 -9.47
C GLU A 14 -9.95 2.28 -10.67
N ALA A 15 -9.84 2.96 -11.82
CA ALA A 15 -10.50 2.53 -13.06
C ALA A 15 -9.95 1.18 -13.55
N ALA A 16 -8.63 1.06 -13.66
CA ALA A 16 -7.96 -0.20 -14.04
C ALA A 16 -8.31 -1.35 -13.08
N LEU A 17 -8.44 -1.10 -11.78
CA LEU A 17 -8.92 -2.11 -10.82
C LEU A 17 -10.35 -2.58 -11.12
N ARG A 18 -11.25 -1.67 -11.50
CA ARG A 18 -12.64 -2.04 -11.86
C ARG A 18 -12.68 -2.85 -13.14
N GLU A 19 -11.77 -2.59 -14.06
CA GLU A 19 -11.60 -3.34 -15.30
C GLU A 19 -10.87 -4.68 -15.10
N GLY A 20 -10.34 -4.94 -13.89
CA GLY A 20 -9.59 -6.16 -13.56
C GLY A 20 -8.13 -6.13 -14.03
N ASP A 21 -7.65 -5.02 -14.59
CA ASP A 21 -6.25 -4.85 -15.00
C ASP A 21 -5.38 -4.50 -13.79
N LEU A 22 -5.02 -5.55 -13.06
CA LEU A 22 -4.22 -5.44 -11.84
C LEU A 22 -2.81 -4.94 -12.10
N HIS A 23 -2.24 -5.29 -13.26
CA HIS A 23 -0.89 -4.87 -13.60
C HIS A 23 -0.85 -3.36 -13.79
N ARG A 24 -1.77 -2.83 -14.59
CA ARG A 24 -1.89 -1.39 -14.83
C ARG A 24 -2.26 -0.63 -13.57
N ALA A 25 -3.18 -1.15 -12.75
CA ALA A 25 -3.50 -0.53 -11.47
C ALA A 25 -2.28 -0.39 -10.55
N ARG A 26 -1.44 -1.44 -10.45
CA ARG A 26 -0.21 -1.41 -9.64
C ARG A 26 0.76 -0.33 -10.11
N VAL A 27 1.04 -0.29 -11.41
CA VAL A 27 1.92 0.71 -12.02
C VAL A 27 1.41 2.12 -11.71
N LEU A 28 0.12 2.38 -11.93
CA LEU A 28 -0.48 3.70 -11.70
C LEU A 28 -0.47 4.11 -10.22
N TYR A 29 -0.71 3.19 -9.29
CA TYR A 29 -0.58 3.49 -7.85
C TYR A 29 0.85 3.81 -7.46
N ARG A 30 1.84 3.09 -7.99
CA ARG A 30 3.25 3.34 -7.72
C ARG A 30 3.66 4.72 -8.20
N GLU A 31 3.32 5.07 -9.44
CA GLU A 31 3.58 6.39 -10.00
C GLU A 31 2.90 7.50 -9.18
N ALA A 32 1.65 7.27 -8.73
CA ALA A 32 0.96 8.20 -7.85
C ALA A 32 1.68 8.38 -6.49
N ALA A 33 2.22 7.29 -5.94
CA ALA A 33 2.96 7.29 -4.68
C ALA A 33 4.27 8.08 -4.80
N GLU A 34 5.02 7.87 -5.88
CA GLU A 34 6.27 8.58 -6.17
C GLU A 34 6.04 10.09 -6.32
N LEU A 35 4.96 10.49 -7.02
CA LEU A 35 4.57 11.90 -7.13
C LEU A 35 4.23 12.52 -5.77
N GLN A 36 3.51 11.80 -4.89
CA GLN A 36 3.21 12.32 -3.55
C GLN A 36 4.45 12.37 -2.66
N ARG A 37 5.35 11.40 -2.75
CA ARG A 37 6.63 11.42 -2.04
C ARG A 37 7.48 12.60 -2.49
N ALA A 38 7.58 12.85 -3.80
CA ALA A 38 8.28 14.01 -4.35
C ALA A 38 7.64 15.32 -3.86
N PHE A 39 6.30 15.39 -3.84
CA PHE A 39 5.58 16.54 -3.33
C PHE A 39 5.89 16.81 -1.84
N VAL A 40 5.89 15.77 -0.99
CA VAL A 40 6.25 15.86 0.44
C VAL A 40 7.68 16.35 0.62
N ASN A 41 8.62 15.84 -0.17
CA ASN A 41 10.04 16.22 -0.09
C ASN A 41 10.27 17.67 -0.54
N ALA A 42 9.45 18.18 -1.45
CA ALA A 42 9.49 19.58 -1.90
C ALA A 42 8.84 20.56 -0.90
N GLN A 43 8.08 20.07 0.09
CA GLN A 43 7.46 20.96 1.09
C GLN A 43 8.50 21.41 2.14
N PRO A 44 8.45 22.68 2.57
CA PRO A 44 9.29 23.18 3.65
C PRO A 44 8.99 22.44 4.95
N ALA A 45 10.00 22.34 5.83
CA ALA A 45 9.91 21.58 7.09
C ALA A 45 8.75 22.01 8.00
N GLU A 46 8.37 23.28 7.92
CA GLU A 46 7.29 23.92 8.67
C GLU A 46 5.89 23.42 8.28
N ARG A 47 5.71 22.87 7.06
CA ARG A 47 4.43 22.35 6.55
C ARG A 47 4.16 20.94 7.04
N VAL A 48 4.33 20.74 8.35
CA VAL A 48 4.20 19.48 9.08
C VAL A 48 2.91 18.71 8.76
N ARG A 49 1.77 19.40 8.77
CA ARG A 49 0.46 18.80 8.49
C ARG A 49 0.38 18.26 7.07
N THR A 50 0.86 19.04 6.09
CA THR A 50 0.96 18.61 4.70
C THR A 50 1.87 17.38 4.60
N LYS A 51 3.08 17.43 5.14
CA LYS A 51 4.01 16.28 5.09
C LYS A 51 3.42 15.02 5.73
N SER A 52 2.67 15.17 6.82
CA SER A 52 1.98 14.06 7.51
C SER A 52 0.89 13.44 6.63
N VAL A 53 -0.01 14.26 6.08
CA VAL A 53 -1.15 13.79 5.29
C VAL A 53 -0.69 13.18 3.96
N PHE A 54 0.19 13.86 3.24
CA PHE A 54 0.67 13.40 1.95
C PHE A 54 1.67 12.25 2.09
N GLY A 55 2.47 12.22 3.16
CA GLY A 55 3.35 11.09 3.47
C GLY A 55 2.57 9.82 3.78
N ALA A 56 1.54 9.90 4.63
CA ALA A 56 0.67 8.77 4.91
C ALA A 56 -0.11 8.30 3.66
N SER A 57 -0.49 9.24 2.80
CA SER A 57 -1.12 8.92 1.51
C SER A 57 -0.15 8.20 0.57
N ALA A 58 1.09 8.66 0.45
CA ALA A 58 2.12 7.99 -0.35
C ALA A 58 2.38 6.55 0.13
N ALA A 59 2.49 6.34 1.45
CA ALA A 59 2.66 4.99 2.02
C ALA A 59 1.48 4.06 1.69
N THR A 60 0.25 4.60 1.77
CA THR A 60 -0.97 3.85 1.40
C THR A 60 -0.97 3.49 -0.09
N LEU A 61 -0.45 4.36 -0.96
CA LEU A 61 -0.37 4.11 -2.39
C LEU A 61 0.67 3.05 -2.75
N PHE A 62 1.85 3.04 -2.12
CA PHE A 62 2.82 1.95 -2.26
C PHE A 62 2.22 0.60 -1.82
N TYR A 63 1.47 0.60 -0.72
CA TYR A 63 0.76 -0.61 -0.26
C TYR A 63 -0.28 -1.07 -1.29
N LYS A 64 -1.05 -0.14 -1.88
CA LYS A 64 -1.99 -0.44 -2.97
C LYS A 64 -1.27 -0.94 -4.22
N ALA A 65 -0.09 -0.43 -4.55
CA ALA A 65 0.74 -0.92 -5.65
C ALA A 65 1.27 -2.35 -5.41
N GLY A 66 1.21 -2.84 -4.17
CA GLY A 66 1.80 -4.12 -3.78
C GLY A 66 3.29 -4.03 -3.47
N ASP A 67 3.88 -2.82 -3.48
CA ASP A 67 5.25 -2.53 -3.08
C ASP A 67 5.32 -2.48 -1.55
N LEU A 68 5.20 -3.65 -0.91
CA LEU A 68 5.09 -3.77 0.56
C LEU A 68 6.34 -3.25 1.28
N ASP A 69 7.53 -3.44 0.70
CA ASP A 69 8.80 -3.01 1.28
C ASP A 69 8.89 -1.47 1.33
N GLU A 70 8.55 -0.78 0.24
CA GLU A 70 8.53 0.68 0.19
C GLU A 70 7.44 1.26 1.10
N ALA A 71 6.26 0.63 1.13
CA ALA A 71 5.17 1.03 2.01
C ALA A 71 5.57 0.94 3.49
N GLU A 72 6.22 -0.16 3.89
CA GLU A 72 6.72 -0.37 5.24
C GLU A 72 7.81 0.64 5.59
N GLN A 73 8.84 0.77 4.74
CA GLN A 73 9.97 1.66 4.97
C GLN A 73 9.52 3.12 5.11
N LEU A 74 8.64 3.58 4.22
CA LEU A 74 8.10 4.93 4.28
C LEU A 74 7.26 5.13 5.54
N THR A 75 6.45 4.14 5.91
CA THR A 75 5.62 4.20 7.12
C THR A 75 6.47 4.30 8.38
N GLN A 76 7.48 3.45 8.52
CA GLN A 76 8.42 3.48 9.65
C GLN A 76 9.14 4.82 9.71
N THR A 77 9.63 5.32 8.57
CA THR A 77 10.31 6.61 8.47
C THR A 77 9.42 7.76 8.92
N LEU A 78 8.12 7.72 8.61
CA LEU A 78 7.16 8.74 9.05
C LEU A 78 6.84 8.61 10.54
N LEU A 79 6.75 7.40 11.07
CA LEU A 79 6.49 7.16 12.50
C LEU A 79 7.63 7.59 13.42
N THR A 80 8.86 7.68 12.92
CA THR A 80 10.00 8.26 13.67
C THR A 80 9.98 9.78 13.70
N GLN A 81 9.12 10.43 12.91
CA GLN A 81 9.04 11.89 12.88
C GLN A 81 8.23 12.43 14.05
N THR A 82 8.83 13.32 14.84
CA THR A 82 8.20 13.97 15.99
C THR A 82 7.06 14.91 15.59
N TRP A 83 7.04 15.34 14.32
CA TRP A 83 6.03 16.21 13.75
C TRP A 83 4.80 15.47 13.22
N LEU A 84 4.76 14.14 13.29
CA LEU A 84 3.64 13.37 12.77
C LEU A 84 2.34 13.60 13.57
N GLU A 85 1.29 14.02 12.87
CA GLU A 85 -0.04 14.19 13.47
C GLU A 85 -0.62 12.85 13.98
N GLN A 86 -1.34 12.88 15.11
CA GLN A 86 -1.92 11.68 15.72
C GLN A 86 -2.85 10.90 14.77
N GLY A 87 -3.63 11.61 13.95
CA GLY A 87 -4.50 10.96 12.96
C GLY A 87 -3.72 10.22 11.86
N ALA A 88 -2.57 10.76 11.46
CA ALA A 88 -1.69 10.11 10.49
C ALA A 88 -0.98 8.91 11.13
N SER A 89 -0.53 9.02 12.38
CA SER A 89 0.15 7.93 13.08
C SER A 89 -0.75 6.71 13.31
N VAL A 90 -2.04 6.91 13.64
CA VAL A 90 -3.01 5.81 13.74
C VAL A 90 -3.19 5.10 12.40
N LYS A 91 -3.34 5.84 11.31
CA LYS A 91 -3.45 5.27 9.95
C LYS A 91 -2.21 4.48 9.56
N LEU A 92 -1.02 5.05 9.81
CA LEU A 92 0.27 4.43 9.51
C LEU A 92 0.52 3.15 10.32
N ARG A 93 0.18 3.14 11.62
CA ARG A 93 0.26 1.92 12.44
C ARG A 93 -0.72 0.84 11.96
N GLY A 94 -1.92 1.25 11.54
CA GLY A 94 -2.88 0.35 10.91
C GLY A 94 -2.32 -0.26 9.63
N LEU A 95 -1.66 0.55 8.79
CA LEU A 95 -1.03 0.12 7.55
C LEU A 95 0.10 -0.89 7.80
N LEU A 96 0.99 -0.66 8.78
CA LEU A 96 2.04 -1.62 9.14
C LEU A 96 1.47 -2.96 9.56
N LYS A 97 0.40 -2.96 10.37
CA LYS A 97 -0.28 -4.19 10.77
C LYS A 97 -0.82 -4.94 9.55
N GLN A 98 -1.42 -4.24 8.59
CA GLN A 98 -1.91 -4.82 7.35
C GLN A 98 -0.78 -5.40 6.49
N ILE A 99 0.35 -4.68 6.35
CA ILE A 99 1.52 -5.16 5.61
C ILE A 99 2.08 -6.44 6.24
N ALA A 100 2.19 -6.49 7.57
CA ALA A 100 2.66 -7.66 8.29
C ALA A 100 1.73 -8.87 8.11
N ASP A 101 0.42 -8.66 8.18
CA ASP A 101 -0.58 -9.72 7.95
C ASP A 101 -0.55 -10.24 6.50
N ASP A 102 -0.42 -9.35 5.52
CA ASP A 102 -0.29 -9.71 4.11
C ASP A 102 0.99 -10.52 3.85
N ARG A 103 2.12 -10.13 4.47
CA ARG A 103 3.37 -10.90 4.40
C ARG A 103 3.24 -12.27 5.06
N ALA A 104 2.70 -12.34 6.27
CA ALA A 104 2.51 -13.60 6.99
C ALA A 104 1.55 -14.55 6.26
N SER A 105 0.52 -13.98 5.63
CA SER A 105 -0.46 -14.75 4.88
C SER A 105 0.03 -15.11 3.47
N GLY A 106 1.13 -14.54 2.96
CA GLY A 106 1.57 -14.71 1.56
C GLY A 106 0.61 -14.09 0.55
N ALA A 107 -0.15 -13.07 0.97
CA ALA A 107 -1.04 -12.30 0.10
C ALA A 107 -0.27 -11.11 -0.49
N HIS A 108 -0.23 -11.02 -1.83
CA HIS A 108 0.35 -9.86 -2.52
C HIS A 108 -0.62 -8.67 -2.47
N GLY A 109 -0.58 -7.92 -1.36
CA GLY A 109 -1.11 -6.56 -1.20
C GLY A 109 -2.64 -6.38 -1.27
N ALA A 110 -3.05 -5.14 -0.96
CA ALA A 110 -4.44 -4.68 -0.87
C ALA A 110 -5.31 -5.06 -2.08
N ILE A 111 -4.71 -5.11 -3.27
CA ILE A 111 -5.39 -5.44 -4.53
C ILE A 111 -5.94 -6.87 -4.50
N ARG A 112 -5.22 -7.85 -3.94
CA ARG A 112 -5.75 -9.22 -3.78
C ARG A 112 -6.81 -9.31 -2.70
N GLN A 113 -6.69 -8.53 -1.63
CA GLN A 113 -7.70 -8.49 -0.56
C GLN A 113 -9.03 -7.91 -1.07
N ARG A 114 -8.97 -6.87 -1.91
CA ARG A 114 -10.13 -6.31 -2.64
C ARG A 114 -10.72 -7.30 -3.65
N LEU A 115 -9.89 -8.05 -4.38
CA LEU A 115 -10.38 -9.10 -5.30
C LEU A 115 -11.04 -10.29 -4.58
N ARG A 116 -10.58 -10.61 -3.37
CA ARG A 116 -11.25 -11.60 -2.51
C ARG A 116 -12.61 -11.11 -2.03
N MET A 117 -12.73 -9.84 -1.64
CA MET A 117 -14.04 -9.28 -1.26
C MET A 117 -15.00 -9.13 -2.43
N LEU A 118 -14.48 -8.88 -3.65
CA LEU A 118 -15.29 -8.79 -4.88
C LEU A 118 -15.65 -10.17 -5.48
N GLY A 119 -15.29 -11.28 -4.83
CA GLY A 119 -15.62 -12.63 -5.29
C GLY A 119 -14.88 -13.09 -6.55
N VAL A 120 -13.88 -12.34 -7.01
CA VAL A 120 -13.12 -12.61 -8.25
C VAL A 120 -12.02 -13.67 -8.03
N LEU A 121 -11.53 -13.79 -6.80
CA LEU A 121 -10.60 -14.84 -6.39
C LEU A 121 -11.31 -15.78 -5.41
N GLY A 122 -11.61 -17.00 -5.88
CA GLY A 122 -12.22 -18.05 -5.07
C GLY A 122 -11.44 -18.38 -3.79
N PRO A 123 -12.10 -19.05 -2.82
CA PRO A 123 -11.50 -19.35 -1.53
C PRO A 123 -10.19 -20.13 -1.68
N ARG A 124 -9.26 -19.84 -0.77
CA ARG A 124 -7.94 -20.48 -0.70
C ARG A 124 -8.13 -22.00 -0.59
N PRO A 125 -7.45 -22.83 -1.40
CA PRO A 125 -7.36 -24.24 -1.05
C PRO A 125 -6.65 -24.35 0.30
N PRO A 126 -7.10 -25.25 1.20
CA PRO A 126 -6.40 -25.51 2.45
C PRO A 126 -4.97 -25.95 2.13
N ARG A 127 -4.00 -25.47 2.93
CA ARG A 127 -2.62 -25.96 2.88
C ARG A 127 -2.65 -27.44 3.25
N SER A 128 -2.59 -28.32 2.25
CA SER A 128 -2.30 -29.74 2.47
C SER A 128 -0.88 -29.85 3.04
N PRO A 129 -0.68 -30.46 4.22
CA PRO A 129 0.64 -30.94 4.59
C PRO A 129 0.99 -32.12 3.68
N LEU A 130 2.01 -31.96 2.84
CA LEU A 130 2.59 -33.07 2.08
C LEU A 130 3.28 -34.03 3.07
N PHE A 131 2.85 -35.28 2.98
CA PHE A 131 3.35 -36.51 3.58
C PHE A 131 4.85 -36.57 3.89
N HIS A 132 5.17 -37.18 5.05
CA HIS A 132 6.24 -38.16 5.13
C HIS A 132 5.74 -39.36 5.93
N ASP A 133 5.12 -40.31 5.22
CA ASP A 133 5.03 -41.71 5.65
C ASP A 133 6.16 -42.44 4.89
N VAL A 134 7.20 -42.83 5.62
CA VAL A 134 8.18 -43.81 5.13
C VAL A 134 8.35 -44.82 6.27
N ARG A 135 7.55 -45.88 6.19
CA ARG A 135 7.87 -47.18 6.78
C ARG A 135 9.14 -47.74 6.13
N PRO A 136 9.85 -48.64 6.84
CA PRO A 136 9.56 -50.06 6.67
C PRO A 136 8.98 -50.74 7.91
#